data_AF-A0A927F7P8-F1
#
_entry.id   AF-A0A927F7P8-F1
#
_cell.length_a   1.000
_cell.length_b   1.000
_cell.length_c   1.000
_cell.angle_alpha   90.00
_cell.angle_beta   90.00
_cell.angle_gamma   90.00
#
_symmetry.space_group_name_H-M   'P 1'
#
loop_
_entity.id
_entity.type
_entity.pdbx_description
1 polymer ?
#
loop_
_entity_poly.entity_id
_entity_poly.type
_entity_poly.pdbx_seq_one_letter_code
_entity_poly.pdbx_strand_id
1 'polypeptide(L)'
;MSKAVKSRKIWTVVGLVAVLLGWGLIAILRDGEVPNTVGGEGQPSSMVVENGQHDEDRETVLGASNDEQDGVADPEIAISAGLTPAEQFEAQQRLREDLLGLPSGEAIALILEYLDSGQDQSFRLPFKVGKGGLLKSAPSLRVWMLDTLEEVDLATATGYAETIFDFSDVADEWAIALRSTCLGREDTNGKLSDVDADYLEGRALELLGNSDWQQELSGGYLESFDIVPFLSREVLIDTMCGLFKSEGPIGHAAYISLNKTVTLNPESIEAVLPSMRRATIDARVRGQFVAQSNPSIPSQREFLDEWHLSAGNDELEGFFSVFPVLTQIANYSLYDTSFSRGQIASNYNSRLLSSSRLLNGWKAKASSDVNKEQIQAAFDRIQKAIK
;
A
#
# COMPACT_ATOMS: atom_id res chain seq x y z
N MET A 1 36.94 -21.26 -16.80
CA MET A 1 36.69 -21.93 -15.50
C MET A 1 35.95 -23.22 -15.73
N SER A 2 36.39 -24.33 -15.11
CA SER A 2 35.83 -25.68 -15.31
C SER A 2 34.43 -25.81 -14.70
N LYS A 3 33.50 -26.50 -15.40
CA LYS A 3 32.15 -26.84 -14.92
C LYS A 3 32.14 -27.47 -13.51
N ALA A 4 33.22 -28.17 -13.14
CA ALA A 4 33.36 -28.80 -11.82
C ALA A 4 33.55 -27.79 -10.66
N VAL A 5 34.12 -26.61 -10.92
CA VAL A 5 34.28 -25.56 -9.90
C VAL A 5 32.97 -24.81 -9.68
N LYS A 6 32.18 -24.62 -10.74
CA LYS A 6 30.85 -23.97 -10.67
C LYS A 6 29.85 -24.86 -9.90
N SER A 7 29.87 -26.16 -10.15
CA SER A 7 29.04 -27.13 -9.43
C SER A 7 29.35 -27.20 -7.93
N ARG A 8 30.62 -27.14 -7.51
CA ARG A 8 30.96 -27.17 -6.07
C ARG A 8 30.45 -25.96 -5.30
N LYS A 9 30.50 -24.75 -5.88
CA LYS A 9 30.03 -23.53 -5.19
C LYS A 9 28.51 -23.52 -4.96
N ILE A 10 27.75 -23.98 -5.96
CA ILE A 10 26.28 -24.10 -5.86
C ILE A 10 25.88 -25.04 -4.70
N TRP A 11 26.55 -26.18 -4.55
CA TRP A 11 26.30 -27.09 -3.42
C TRP A 11 26.74 -26.51 -2.07
N THR A 12 27.72 -25.61 -2.04
CA THR A 12 28.11 -24.91 -0.82
C THR A 12 27.07 -23.87 -0.42
N VAL A 13 26.48 -23.12 -1.36
CA VAL A 13 25.42 -22.14 -1.05
C VAL A 13 24.11 -22.82 -0.70
N VAL A 14 23.68 -23.84 -1.47
CA VAL A 14 22.52 -24.67 -1.11
C VAL A 14 22.77 -25.37 0.23
N GLY A 15 24.00 -25.83 0.48
CA GLY A 15 24.43 -26.38 1.76
C GLY A 15 24.40 -25.32 2.87
N LEU A 16 24.81 -24.08 2.61
CA LEU A 16 24.80 -22.99 3.59
C LEU A 16 23.37 -22.56 3.90
N VAL A 17 22.51 -22.42 2.91
CA VAL A 17 21.07 -22.13 3.10
C VAL A 17 20.38 -23.28 3.80
N ALA A 18 20.65 -24.53 3.43
CA ALA A 18 20.13 -25.71 4.12
C ALA A 18 20.70 -25.85 5.55
N VAL A 19 21.93 -25.40 5.79
CA VAL A 19 22.56 -25.36 7.11
C VAL A 19 22.02 -24.19 7.93
N LEU A 20 21.74 -23.02 7.35
CA LEU A 20 21.15 -21.87 8.04
C LEU A 20 19.68 -22.16 8.39
N LEU A 21 18.91 -22.70 7.44
CA LEU A 21 17.56 -23.20 7.68
C LEU A 21 17.57 -24.40 8.66
N GLY A 22 18.55 -25.29 8.55
CA GLY A 22 18.71 -26.45 9.41
C GLY A 22 19.18 -26.12 10.83
N TRP A 23 20.05 -25.14 11.01
CA TRP A 23 20.50 -24.64 12.32
C TRP A 23 19.44 -23.77 12.98
N GLY A 24 18.67 -23.00 12.19
CA GLY A 24 17.43 -22.38 12.68
C GLY A 24 16.46 -23.43 13.24
N LEU A 25 16.28 -24.55 12.52
CA LEU A 25 15.49 -25.70 12.99
C LEU A 25 16.03 -26.32 14.28
N ILE A 26 17.35 -26.49 14.39
CA ILE A 26 18.00 -27.09 15.58
C ILE A 26 17.96 -26.13 16.79
N ALA A 27 18.03 -24.81 16.57
CA ALA A 27 17.93 -23.83 17.64
C ALA A 27 16.49 -23.70 18.19
N ILE A 28 15.48 -23.72 17.33
CA ILE A 28 14.06 -23.67 17.74
C ILE A 28 13.65 -24.93 18.52
N LEU A 29 14.21 -26.10 18.15
CA LEU A 29 13.96 -27.35 18.88
C LEU A 29 14.73 -27.47 20.21
N ARG A 30 15.70 -26.60 20.49
CA ARG A 30 16.57 -26.70 21.67
C ARG A 30 16.11 -25.88 22.88
N ASP A 31 15.34 -24.81 22.66
CA ASP A 31 14.89 -23.90 23.74
C ASP A 31 13.42 -24.13 24.19
N GLY A 32 12.81 -25.26 23.82
CA GLY A 32 11.48 -25.67 24.26
C GLY A 32 11.44 -26.22 25.70
N GLU A 33 11.93 -25.47 26.70
CA GLU A 33 11.60 -25.73 28.11
C GLU A 33 10.46 -24.80 28.55
N VAL A 34 9.27 -25.37 28.67
CA VAL A 34 8.10 -24.74 29.28
C VAL A 34 8.30 -24.68 30.80
N PRO A 35 8.36 -23.50 31.44
CA PRO A 35 8.34 -23.43 32.90
C PRO A 35 6.90 -23.65 33.38
N ASN A 36 6.69 -24.73 34.11
CA ASN A 36 5.55 -24.89 35.00
C ASN A 36 5.64 -23.84 36.11
N THR A 37 4.69 -22.90 36.18
CA THR A 37 4.40 -22.15 37.40
C THR A 37 2.93 -22.28 37.79
N VAL A 38 2.76 -23.00 38.89
CA VAL A 38 1.55 -23.11 39.70
C VAL A 38 1.56 -21.96 40.72
N GLY A 39 0.41 -21.32 40.92
CA GLY A 39 0.01 -20.77 42.22
C GLY A 39 -0.12 -19.25 42.31
N GLY A 40 -1.34 -18.78 42.61
CA GLY A 40 -1.59 -17.42 43.07
C GLY A 40 -3.07 -17.02 43.02
N GLU A 41 -3.81 -17.38 44.08
CA GLU A 41 -5.18 -16.94 44.37
C GLU A 41 -5.30 -15.42 44.54
N GLY A 42 -6.45 -14.83 44.17
CA GLY A 42 -6.80 -13.46 44.52
C GLY A 42 -7.95 -12.83 43.71
N GLN A 43 -9.20 -13.22 44.01
CA GLN A 43 -10.43 -12.47 43.67
C GLN A 43 -10.63 -11.24 44.60
N PRO A 44 -11.64 -10.37 44.45
CA PRO A 44 -12.00 -9.54 43.30
C PRO A 44 -12.30 -8.06 43.73
N SER A 45 -12.51 -7.13 42.80
CA SER A 45 -13.37 -5.95 43.07
C SER A 45 -13.96 -5.34 41.80
N SER A 46 -15.22 -4.96 41.98
CA SER A 46 -16.28 -4.56 41.07
C SER A 46 -16.25 -3.09 40.62
N MET A 47 -16.87 -2.82 39.47
CA MET A 47 -17.84 -1.73 39.20
C MET A 47 -18.41 -2.00 37.79
N VAL A 48 -19.63 -2.50 37.60
CA VAL A 48 -20.96 -1.83 37.69
C VAL A 48 -20.98 -0.47 36.98
N VAL A 49 -21.48 -0.44 35.74
CA VAL A 49 -22.48 0.54 35.27
C VAL A 49 -23.49 -0.19 34.39
N GLU A 50 -24.75 0.07 34.69
CA GLU A 50 -25.96 -0.59 34.21
C GLU A 50 -26.66 0.26 33.13
N ASN A 51 -27.12 -0.46 32.10
CA ASN A 51 -28.23 -0.28 31.14
C ASN A 51 -28.86 1.09 30.82
N GLY A 52 -29.11 1.26 29.52
CA GLY A 52 -30.29 1.95 28.97
C GLY A 52 -30.62 1.44 27.56
N GLN A 53 -31.65 0.59 27.44
CA GLN A 53 -32.28 0.16 26.18
C GLN A 53 -33.22 1.25 25.63
N HIS A 54 -33.22 1.48 24.31
CA HIS A 54 -34.46 1.52 23.51
C HIS A 54 -34.21 1.39 22.00
N ASP A 55 -35.21 0.78 21.34
CA ASP A 55 -35.21 0.18 19.99
C ASP A 55 -35.43 1.14 18.81
N GLU A 56 -35.00 0.66 17.64
CA GLU A 56 -35.53 0.78 16.26
C GLU A 56 -35.78 2.17 15.60
N ASP A 57 -34.93 2.55 14.63
CA ASP A 57 -35.22 2.39 13.19
C ASP A 57 -34.02 2.80 12.28
N ARG A 58 -33.93 2.16 11.11
CA ARG A 58 -32.82 2.16 10.12
C ARG A 58 -32.37 3.54 9.61
N GLU A 59 -31.05 3.76 9.51
CA GLU A 59 -30.37 4.35 8.32
C GLU A 59 -28.82 4.35 8.42
N THR A 60 -28.20 3.85 7.35
CA THR A 60 -26.81 3.98 6.85
C THR A 60 -25.67 4.35 7.82
N VAL A 61 -24.92 3.32 8.23
CA VAL A 61 -23.62 3.40 8.91
C VAL A 61 -22.49 3.45 7.87
N LEU A 62 -21.83 4.61 7.71
CA LEU A 62 -20.45 4.66 7.20
C LEU A 62 -19.54 4.36 8.39
N GLY A 63 -19.26 3.08 8.58
CA GLY A 63 -18.41 2.57 9.64
C GLY A 63 -16.96 2.94 9.38
N ALA A 64 -16.38 3.75 10.27
CA ALA A 64 -14.95 3.69 10.52
C ALA A 64 -14.68 2.41 11.30
N SER A 65 -14.34 1.32 10.58
CA SER A 65 -13.80 0.11 11.18
C SER A 65 -12.34 0.36 11.55
N ASN A 66 -12.10 0.66 12.82
CA ASN A 66 -10.88 0.21 13.49
C ASN A 66 -11.16 -1.23 13.92
N ASP A 67 -10.87 -2.17 13.04
CA ASP A 67 -10.70 -3.58 13.40
C ASP A 67 -9.34 -4.03 12.87
N GLU A 68 -8.63 -4.76 13.72
CA GLU A 68 -7.54 -5.63 13.34
C GLU A 68 -7.94 -6.39 12.07
N GLN A 69 -7.33 -6.05 10.93
CA GLN A 69 -7.38 -6.91 9.75
C GLN A 69 -6.46 -8.12 9.99
N ASP A 70 -6.91 -8.99 10.89
CA ASP A 70 -6.79 -10.43 10.75
C ASP A 70 -8.03 -10.92 9.99
N GLY A 71 -7.83 -11.62 8.88
CA GLY A 71 -8.90 -12.43 8.27
C GLY A 71 -9.25 -12.15 6.81
N VAL A 72 -8.36 -12.52 5.90
CA VAL A 72 -8.73 -13.49 4.85
C VAL A 72 -7.71 -14.62 4.97
N ALA A 73 -7.93 -15.50 5.94
CA ALA A 73 -7.25 -16.78 6.00
C ALA A 73 -7.98 -17.71 5.04
N ASP A 74 -7.33 -18.06 3.93
CA ASP A 74 -7.66 -19.26 3.18
C ASP A 74 -6.78 -20.39 3.75
N PRO A 75 -7.32 -21.33 4.53
CA PRO A 75 -6.54 -22.36 5.20
C PRO A 75 -6.43 -23.61 4.34
N GLU A 76 -5.99 -23.49 3.09
CA GLU A 76 -5.58 -24.65 2.29
C GLU A 76 -4.33 -24.28 1.50
N ILE A 77 -3.19 -24.87 1.87
CA ILE A 77 -2.29 -25.62 0.98
C ILE A 77 -1.09 -26.11 1.80
N ALA A 78 -1.17 -27.41 2.12
CA ALA A 78 -0.11 -28.39 2.40
C ALA A 78 1.02 -27.92 3.32
N ILE A 79 2.12 -28.65 3.45
CA ILE A 79 3.18 -28.42 4.44
C ILE A 79 4.52 -28.50 3.70
N SER A 80 5.26 -27.40 3.61
CA SER A 80 6.68 -27.44 3.24
C SER A 80 7.51 -27.14 4.48
N ALA A 81 8.17 -28.18 5.00
CA ALA A 81 9.00 -28.25 6.21
C ALA A 81 8.33 -28.40 7.59
N GLY A 82 7.00 -28.33 7.70
CA GLY A 82 6.30 -28.50 8.99
C GLY A 82 6.37 -27.29 9.91
N LEU A 83 6.98 -26.20 9.44
CA LEU A 83 7.06 -24.94 10.17
C LEU A 83 5.73 -24.20 10.09
N THR A 84 5.35 -23.59 11.21
CA THR A 84 4.26 -22.63 11.33
C THR A 84 4.60 -21.31 10.64
N PRO A 85 3.61 -20.48 10.27
CA PRO A 85 3.86 -19.15 9.71
C PRO A 85 4.74 -18.26 10.61
N ALA A 86 4.62 -18.39 11.93
CA ALA A 86 5.45 -17.66 12.88
C ALA A 86 6.92 -18.10 12.81
N GLU A 87 7.19 -19.40 12.74
CA GLU A 87 8.55 -19.94 12.60
C GLU A 87 9.16 -19.57 11.24
N GLN A 88 8.37 -19.59 10.17
CA GLN A 88 8.81 -19.13 8.84
C GLN A 88 9.15 -17.64 8.85
N PHE A 89 8.34 -16.82 9.51
CA PHE A 89 8.61 -15.39 9.70
C PHE A 89 9.90 -15.18 10.49
N GLU A 90 10.09 -15.87 11.61
CA GLU A 90 11.34 -15.79 12.39
C GLU A 90 12.56 -16.22 11.58
N ALA A 91 12.44 -17.30 10.81
CA ALA A 91 13.52 -17.77 9.93
C ALA A 91 13.88 -16.72 8.86
N GLN A 92 12.88 -16.04 8.27
CA GLN A 92 13.12 -14.91 7.36
C GLN A 92 13.89 -13.78 8.07
N GLN A 93 13.47 -13.37 9.27
CA GLN A 93 14.12 -12.27 9.97
C GLN A 93 15.57 -12.60 10.34
N ARG A 94 15.83 -13.82 10.86
CA ARG A 94 17.19 -14.27 11.19
C ARG A 94 18.09 -14.31 9.96
N LEU A 95 17.59 -14.81 8.83
CA LEU A 95 18.34 -14.79 7.57
C LEU A 95 18.68 -13.35 7.13
N ARG A 96 17.77 -12.38 7.37
CA ARG A 96 18.03 -10.96 7.09
C ARG A 96 19.19 -10.46 7.92
N GLU A 97 19.11 -10.68 9.23
CA GLU A 97 20.11 -10.25 10.19
C GLU A 97 21.49 -10.86 9.86
N ASP A 98 21.53 -12.15 9.52
CA ASP A 98 22.76 -12.84 9.12
C ASP A 98 23.37 -12.21 7.86
N LEU A 99 22.58 -11.96 6.81
CA LEU A 99 23.07 -11.33 5.57
C LEU A 99 23.51 -9.88 5.77
N LEU A 100 22.74 -9.09 6.53
CA LEU A 100 23.08 -7.70 6.86
C LEU A 100 24.30 -7.59 7.78
N GLY A 101 24.62 -8.66 8.53
CA GLY A 101 25.82 -8.76 9.35
C GLY A 101 27.11 -9.04 8.57
N LEU A 102 27.01 -9.47 7.30
CA LEU A 102 28.16 -9.71 6.43
C LEU A 102 28.70 -8.42 5.82
N PRO A 103 29.98 -8.39 5.37
CA PRO A 103 30.44 -7.32 4.49
C PRO A 103 29.57 -7.23 3.23
N SER A 104 29.15 -6.02 2.83
CA SER A 104 28.16 -5.83 1.76
C SER A 104 28.51 -6.59 0.46
N GLY A 105 29.78 -6.60 0.05
CA GLY A 105 30.20 -7.32 -1.15
C GLY A 105 30.04 -8.85 -1.07
N GLU A 106 30.14 -9.43 0.13
CA GLU A 106 29.90 -10.86 0.36
C GLU A 106 28.40 -11.16 0.37
N ALA A 107 27.60 -10.33 1.05
CA ALA A 107 26.14 -10.43 1.06
C ALA A 107 25.57 -10.35 -0.37
N ILE A 108 25.97 -9.33 -1.14
CA ILE A 108 25.57 -9.15 -2.55
C ILE A 108 25.91 -10.40 -3.37
N ALA A 109 27.14 -10.93 -3.25
CA ALA A 109 27.55 -12.08 -4.02
C ALA A 109 26.72 -13.33 -3.70
N LEU A 110 26.39 -13.56 -2.42
CA LEU A 110 25.54 -14.68 -2.00
C LEU A 110 24.09 -14.53 -2.49
N ILE A 111 23.53 -13.32 -2.37
CA ILE A 111 22.17 -13.03 -2.82
C ILE A 111 22.07 -13.22 -4.34
N LEU A 112 22.99 -12.64 -5.12
CA LEU A 112 23.00 -12.78 -6.57
C LEU A 112 23.24 -14.23 -7.01
N GLU A 113 24.14 -14.98 -6.35
CA GLU A 113 24.35 -16.40 -6.67
C GLU A 113 23.07 -17.22 -6.46
N TYR A 114 22.29 -16.92 -5.42
CA TYR A 114 20.98 -17.54 -5.21
C TYR A 114 19.96 -17.14 -6.28
N LEU A 115 19.81 -15.83 -6.56
CA LEU A 115 18.86 -15.32 -7.55
C LEU A 115 19.17 -15.86 -8.97
N ASP A 116 20.44 -15.92 -9.36
CA ASP A 116 20.89 -16.45 -10.66
C ASP A 116 20.71 -17.98 -10.78
N SER A 117 20.51 -18.69 -9.67
CA SER A 117 20.23 -20.12 -9.71
C SER A 117 18.83 -20.45 -10.24
N GLY A 118 17.92 -19.46 -10.23
CA GLY A 118 16.50 -19.63 -10.56
C GLY A 118 15.71 -20.47 -9.55
N GLN A 119 16.34 -20.89 -8.44
CA GLN A 119 15.65 -21.64 -7.39
C GLN A 119 14.75 -20.70 -6.60
N ASP A 120 13.57 -21.20 -6.23
CA ASP A 120 12.68 -20.54 -5.27
C ASP A 120 12.20 -21.50 -4.20
N GLN A 121 11.92 -20.95 -3.03
CA GLN A 121 11.28 -21.65 -1.94
C GLN A 121 10.12 -20.80 -1.40
N SER A 122 8.89 -21.31 -1.54
CA SER A 122 7.73 -20.65 -0.96
C SER A 122 7.81 -20.65 0.57
N PHE A 123 7.54 -19.49 1.14
CA PHE A 123 7.38 -19.29 2.57
C PHE A 123 5.92 -19.29 3.03
N ARG A 124 4.95 -19.21 2.11
CA ARG A 124 3.50 -19.11 2.43
C ARG A 124 3.15 -18.00 3.43
N LEU A 125 3.98 -16.98 3.52
CA LEU A 125 3.65 -15.74 4.19
C LEU A 125 3.01 -14.78 3.18
N PRO A 126 2.18 -13.83 3.62
CA PRO A 126 1.70 -12.79 2.72
C PRO A 126 2.85 -11.91 2.26
N PHE A 127 2.73 -11.36 1.05
CA PHE A 127 3.48 -10.19 0.64
C PHE A 127 2.99 -9.01 1.49
N LYS A 128 3.82 -8.53 2.42
CA LYS A 128 3.41 -7.47 3.35
C LYS A 128 4.45 -6.38 3.39
N VAL A 129 4.06 -5.19 2.94
CA VAL A 129 4.92 -4.00 2.98
C VAL A 129 5.04 -3.49 4.41
N GLY A 130 6.28 -3.19 4.80
CA GLY A 130 6.68 -2.66 6.09
C GLY A 130 7.25 -1.26 5.98
N LYS A 131 7.94 -0.84 7.05
CA LYS A 131 8.49 0.50 7.15
C LYS A 131 9.52 0.77 6.04
N GLY A 132 9.40 1.93 5.40
CA GLY A 132 10.33 2.38 4.36
C GLY A 132 10.17 1.66 3.02
N GLY A 133 9.02 1.02 2.78
CA GLY A 133 8.74 0.27 1.56
C GLY A 133 9.32 -1.14 1.53
N LEU A 134 10.18 -1.52 2.49
CA LEU A 134 10.74 -2.86 2.62
C LEU A 134 9.70 -3.88 3.04
N LEU A 135 9.87 -5.14 2.66
CA LEU A 135 8.94 -6.19 3.06
C LEU A 135 9.11 -6.53 4.54
N LYS A 136 7.97 -6.55 5.25
CA LYS A 136 7.85 -7.17 6.57
C LYS A 136 7.85 -8.69 6.43
N SER A 137 7.13 -9.22 5.45
CA SER A 137 7.14 -10.64 5.08
C SER A 137 7.03 -10.80 3.57
N ALA A 138 7.59 -11.89 3.06
CA ALA A 138 7.58 -12.22 1.65
C ALA A 138 7.02 -13.63 1.39
N PRO A 139 6.32 -13.85 0.27
CA PRO A 139 5.70 -15.13 -0.07
C PRO A 139 6.70 -16.21 -0.48
N SER A 140 7.90 -15.83 -0.92
CA SER A 140 8.97 -16.75 -1.28
C SER A 140 10.37 -16.20 -0.98
N LEU A 141 11.35 -17.10 -0.99
CA LEU A 141 12.75 -16.77 -0.72
C LEU A 141 13.35 -15.90 -1.82
N ARG A 142 12.99 -16.08 -3.09
CA ARG A 142 13.45 -15.18 -4.17
C ARG A 142 12.95 -13.76 -3.98
N VAL A 143 11.65 -13.57 -3.72
CA VAL A 143 11.06 -12.24 -3.48
C VAL A 143 11.72 -11.58 -2.27
N TRP A 144 11.93 -12.36 -1.21
CA TRP A 144 12.62 -11.88 -0.02
C TRP A 144 14.08 -11.46 -0.31
N MET A 145 14.81 -12.25 -1.10
CA MET A 145 16.20 -11.98 -1.47
C MET A 145 16.33 -10.72 -2.34
N LEU A 146 15.36 -10.46 -3.23
CA LEU A 146 15.29 -9.23 -4.00
C LEU A 146 15.10 -8.01 -3.08
N ASP A 147 14.19 -8.10 -2.12
CA ASP A 147 13.95 -7.04 -1.13
C ASP A 147 15.20 -6.76 -0.27
N THR A 148 15.88 -7.83 0.16
CA THR A 148 17.12 -7.70 0.94
C THR A 148 18.31 -7.22 0.10
N LEU A 149 18.37 -7.53 -1.20
CA LEU A 149 19.40 -6.97 -2.08
C LEU A 149 19.32 -5.44 -2.13
N GLU A 150 18.10 -4.89 -2.19
CA GLU A 150 17.86 -3.45 -2.17
C GLU A 150 18.33 -2.80 -0.87
N GLU A 151 18.05 -3.45 0.28
CA GLU A 151 18.48 -2.97 1.60
C GLU A 151 20.02 -3.00 1.75
N VAL A 152 20.70 -3.98 1.15
CA VAL A 152 22.17 -4.10 1.17
C VAL A 152 22.82 -3.09 0.21
N ASP A 153 22.35 -3.03 -1.04
CA ASP A 153 22.89 -2.17 -2.09
C ASP A 153 21.85 -1.91 -3.21
N LEU A 154 21.16 -0.77 -3.08
CA LEU A 154 20.15 -0.30 -4.03
C LEU A 154 20.67 -0.24 -5.48
N ALA A 155 21.93 0.15 -5.70
CA ALA A 155 22.49 0.25 -7.04
C ALA A 155 22.56 -1.13 -7.74
N THR A 156 23.00 -2.16 -7.02
CA THR A 156 23.01 -3.54 -7.51
C THR A 156 21.60 -4.07 -7.70
N ALA A 157 20.67 -3.82 -6.77
CA ALA A 157 19.27 -4.22 -6.92
C ALA A 157 18.63 -3.61 -8.17
N THR A 158 18.87 -2.32 -8.41
CA THR A 158 18.42 -1.59 -9.62
C THR A 158 19.01 -2.20 -10.88
N GLY A 159 20.29 -2.56 -10.88
CA GLY A 159 20.92 -3.24 -12.00
C GLY A 159 20.33 -4.64 -12.25
N TYR A 160 19.99 -5.36 -11.18
CA TYR A 160 19.40 -6.70 -11.27
C TYR A 160 17.93 -6.69 -11.70
N ALA A 161 17.20 -5.60 -11.43
CA ALA A 161 15.81 -5.43 -11.84
C ALA A 161 15.60 -5.63 -13.34
N GLU A 162 16.56 -5.21 -14.18
CA GLU A 162 16.51 -5.45 -15.64
C GLU A 162 16.50 -6.94 -15.98
N THR A 163 17.20 -7.78 -15.21
CA THR A 163 17.14 -9.25 -15.39
C THR A 163 15.77 -9.80 -15.00
N ILE A 164 15.14 -9.23 -13.97
CA ILE A 164 13.78 -9.62 -13.58
C ILE A 164 12.77 -9.24 -14.68
N PHE A 165 12.87 -8.03 -15.22
CA PHE A 165 11.98 -7.58 -16.31
C PHE A 165 12.14 -8.41 -17.59
N ASP A 166 13.34 -8.89 -17.88
CA ASP A 166 13.59 -9.68 -19.10
C ASP A 166 13.15 -11.15 -18.97
N PHE A 167 13.15 -11.72 -17.76
CA PHE A 167 13.06 -13.18 -17.60
C PHE A 167 12.07 -13.69 -16.55
N SER A 168 11.62 -12.87 -15.60
CA SER A 168 10.69 -13.33 -14.56
C SER A 168 9.24 -13.22 -15.05
N ASP A 169 8.44 -14.24 -14.74
CA ASP A 169 6.99 -14.28 -14.94
C ASP A 169 6.22 -14.18 -13.61
N VAL A 170 6.91 -13.85 -12.51
CA VAL A 170 6.35 -13.76 -11.16
C VAL A 170 6.07 -12.30 -10.80
N ALA A 171 4.79 -11.98 -10.59
CA ALA A 171 4.34 -10.62 -10.28
C ALA A 171 5.00 -10.02 -9.02
N ASP A 172 5.23 -10.84 -7.99
CA ASP A 172 5.87 -10.40 -6.74
C ASP A 172 7.35 -10.01 -6.94
N GLU A 173 8.07 -10.68 -7.85
CA GLU A 173 9.44 -10.29 -8.19
C GLU A 173 9.45 -8.99 -8.99
N TRP A 174 8.51 -8.85 -9.93
CA TRP A 174 8.31 -7.63 -10.71
C TRP A 174 8.00 -6.42 -9.83
N ALA A 175 7.17 -6.59 -8.81
CA ALA A 175 6.84 -5.54 -7.85
C ALA A 175 8.11 -4.99 -7.17
N ILE A 176 8.99 -5.87 -6.69
CA ILE A 176 10.25 -5.50 -6.04
C ILE A 176 11.23 -4.89 -7.04
N ALA A 177 11.40 -5.49 -8.23
CA ALA A 177 12.25 -4.96 -9.28
C ALA A 177 11.84 -3.54 -9.69
N LEU A 178 10.53 -3.29 -9.81
CA LEU A 178 9.98 -1.99 -10.14
C LEU A 178 10.22 -0.98 -9.02
N ARG A 179 10.06 -1.37 -7.74
CA ARG A 179 10.43 -0.53 -6.60
C ARG A 179 11.91 -0.16 -6.61
N SER A 180 12.81 -1.13 -6.72
CA SER A 180 14.25 -0.88 -6.75
C SER A 180 14.62 0.07 -7.89
N THR A 181 14.01 -0.11 -9.07
CA THR A 181 14.22 0.76 -10.22
C THR A 181 13.73 2.19 -9.99
N CYS A 182 12.56 2.36 -9.35
CA CYS A 182 12.06 3.69 -8.95
C CYS A 182 13.07 4.38 -8.04
N LEU A 183 13.44 3.74 -6.93
CA LEU A 183 14.30 4.33 -5.90
C LEU A 183 15.73 4.57 -6.39
N GLY A 184 16.28 3.66 -7.21
CA GLY A 184 17.66 3.76 -7.70
C GLY A 184 17.87 4.78 -8.82
N ARG A 185 16.78 5.28 -9.43
CA ARG A 185 16.83 6.28 -10.52
C ARG A 185 16.46 7.70 -10.05
N GLU A 186 16.03 7.87 -8.81
CA GLU A 186 15.82 9.19 -8.23
C GLU A 186 17.15 9.96 -8.10
N ASP A 187 17.08 11.28 -8.31
CA ASP A 187 18.19 12.16 -7.97
C ASP A 187 18.35 12.32 -6.44
N THR A 188 19.35 13.09 -6.01
CA THR A 188 19.60 13.31 -4.58
C THR A 188 18.48 14.05 -3.84
N ASN A 189 17.47 14.55 -4.56
CA ASN A 189 16.28 15.21 -4.01
C ASN A 189 15.03 14.32 -4.10
N GLY A 190 15.16 13.06 -4.49
CA GLY A 190 14.02 12.15 -4.67
C GLY A 190 13.21 12.45 -5.93
N LYS A 191 13.83 13.06 -6.96
CA LYS A 191 13.15 13.41 -8.21
C LYS A 191 13.64 12.56 -9.38
N LEU A 192 12.70 12.01 -10.15
CA LEU A 192 12.99 11.34 -11.41
C LEU A 192 13.22 12.33 -12.56
N SER A 193 14.12 11.98 -13.48
CA SER A 193 14.19 12.64 -14.78
C SER A 193 12.96 12.25 -15.63
N ASP A 194 12.60 13.07 -16.62
CA ASP A 194 11.47 12.74 -17.50
C ASP A 194 11.73 11.41 -18.25
N VAL A 195 12.98 11.13 -18.62
CA VAL A 195 13.38 9.88 -19.31
C VAL A 195 13.19 8.67 -18.40
N ASP A 196 13.57 8.77 -17.12
CA ASP A 196 13.38 7.69 -16.16
C ASP A 196 11.91 7.51 -15.80
N ALA A 197 11.16 8.61 -15.69
CA ALA A 197 9.72 8.57 -15.46
C ALA A 197 8.97 7.89 -16.61
N ASP A 198 9.32 8.20 -17.87
CA ASP A 198 8.74 7.55 -19.06
C ASP A 198 9.09 6.05 -19.12
N TYR A 199 10.34 5.69 -18.75
CA TYR A 199 10.75 4.29 -18.66
C TYR A 199 9.94 3.52 -17.61
N LEU A 200 9.80 4.09 -16.41
CA LEU A 200 9.04 3.50 -15.31
C LEU A 200 7.54 3.44 -15.62
N GLU A 201 6.98 4.44 -16.31
CA GLU A 201 5.61 4.41 -16.82
C GLU A 201 5.39 3.21 -17.74
N GLY A 202 6.32 2.96 -18.66
CA GLY A 202 6.27 1.79 -19.56
C GLY A 202 6.26 0.46 -18.79
N ARG A 203 7.16 0.28 -17.82
CA ARG A 203 7.22 -0.93 -16.98
C ARG A 203 5.99 -1.10 -16.09
N ALA A 204 5.46 0.01 -15.56
CA ALA A 204 4.22 -0.01 -14.79
C ALA A 204 3.03 -0.46 -15.65
N LEU A 205 2.91 0.05 -16.88
CA LEU A 205 1.85 -0.35 -17.80
C LEU A 205 1.96 -1.82 -18.22
N GLU A 206 3.18 -2.32 -18.42
CA GLU A 206 3.44 -3.74 -18.69
C GLU A 206 2.96 -4.62 -17.52
N LEU A 207 3.31 -4.24 -16.28
CA LEU A 207 2.87 -4.96 -15.09
C LEU A 207 1.36 -4.93 -14.94
N LEU A 208 0.76 -3.74 -14.97
CA LEU A 208 -0.67 -3.54 -14.74
C LEU A 208 -1.53 -4.20 -15.82
N GLY A 209 -1.03 -4.22 -17.07
CA GLY A 209 -1.69 -4.82 -18.22
C GLY A 209 -1.52 -6.34 -18.36
N ASN A 210 -0.74 -6.99 -17.50
CA ASN A 210 -0.53 -8.43 -17.57
C ASN A 210 -1.80 -9.20 -17.18
N SER A 211 -2.43 -9.87 -18.15
CA SER A 211 -3.69 -10.60 -17.95
C SER A 211 -3.57 -11.84 -17.07
N ASP A 212 -2.39 -12.45 -17.02
CA ASP A 212 -2.17 -13.67 -16.25
C ASP A 212 -2.08 -13.31 -14.76
N TRP A 213 -1.38 -12.23 -14.43
CA TRP A 213 -1.31 -11.71 -13.06
C TRP A 213 -2.63 -11.12 -12.57
N GLN A 214 -3.48 -10.59 -13.46
CA GLN A 214 -4.85 -10.21 -13.11
C GLN A 214 -5.75 -11.41 -12.78
N GLN A 215 -5.47 -12.58 -13.35
CA GLN A 215 -6.22 -13.82 -13.07
C GLN A 215 -5.69 -14.52 -11.82
N GLU A 216 -4.37 -14.52 -11.63
CA GLU A 216 -3.68 -15.11 -10.49
C GLU A 216 -3.10 -14.01 -9.60
N LEU A 217 -3.99 -13.36 -8.86
CA LEU A 217 -3.64 -12.21 -8.04
C LEU A 217 -2.65 -12.59 -6.94
N SER A 218 -1.53 -11.87 -6.92
CA SER A 218 -0.56 -11.91 -5.83
C SER A 218 -0.58 -10.61 -5.02
N GLY A 219 -0.02 -10.64 -3.81
CA GLY A 219 0.07 -9.44 -2.99
C GLY A 219 0.99 -8.38 -3.61
N GLY A 220 2.11 -8.78 -4.22
CA GLY A 220 3.01 -7.87 -4.92
C GLY A 220 2.38 -7.24 -6.15
N TYR A 221 1.53 -7.97 -6.90
CA TYR A 221 0.74 -7.38 -8.00
C TYR A 221 -0.15 -6.24 -7.49
N LEU A 222 -0.92 -6.47 -6.42
CA LEU A 222 -1.83 -5.47 -5.86
C LEU A 222 -1.07 -4.29 -5.24
N GLU A 223 0.02 -4.53 -4.52
CA GLU A 223 0.86 -3.47 -3.94
C GLU A 223 1.57 -2.63 -5.00
N SER A 224 1.81 -3.18 -6.20
CA SER A 224 2.40 -2.44 -7.33
C SER A 224 1.51 -1.30 -7.83
N PHE A 225 0.22 -1.29 -7.50
CA PHE A 225 -0.69 -0.19 -7.88
C PHE A 225 -0.28 1.13 -7.23
N ASP A 226 0.46 1.10 -6.13
CA ASP A 226 1.01 2.29 -5.48
C ASP A 226 2.07 3.01 -6.33
N ILE A 227 2.49 2.47 -7.47
CA ILE A 227 3.33 3.21 -8.41
C ILE A 227 2.62 4.43 -9.00
N VAL A 228 1.29 4.40 -9.08
CA VAL A 228 0.52 5.48 -9.71
C VAL A 228 0.56 6.77 -8.90
N PRO A 229 0.31 6.80 -7.58
CA PRO A 229 0.57 7.99 -6.79
C PRO A 229 2.04 8.44 -6.83
N PHE A 230 2.98 7.50 -6.89
CA PHE A 230 4.41 7.80 -6.96
C PHE A 230 4.79 8.55 -8.26
N LEU A 231 4.40 8.04 -9.44
CA LEU A 231 4.74 8.66 -10.72
C LEU A 231 3.77 9.79 -11.12
N SER A 232 2.53 9.75 -10.64
CA SER A 232 1.46 10.73 -10.93
C SER A 232 1.28 11.05 -12.42
N ARG A 233 1.41 10.03 -13.29
CA ARG A 233 1.32 10.16 -14.75
C ARG A 233 -0.11 9.99 -15.24
N GLU A 234 -0.52 10.81 -16.21
CA GLU A 234 -1.89 10.79 -16.76
C GLU A 234 -2.26 9.42 -17.34
N VAL A 235 -1.36 8.76 -18.07
CA VAL A 235 -1.61 7.44 -18.68
C VAL A 235 -1.87 6.36 -17.62
N LEU A 236 -1.16 6.42 -16.49
CA LEU A 236 -1.37 5.50 -15.37
C LEU A 236 -2.67 5.79 -14.63
N ILE A 237 -3.04 7.08 -14.48
CA ILE A 237 -4.33 7.49 -13.93
C ILE A 237 -5.49 6.96 -14.79
N ASP A 238 -5.39 7.10 -16.11
CA ASP A 238 -6.37 6.54 -17.06
C ASP A 238 -6.46 5.02 -16.94
N THR A 239 -5.31 4.34 -16.84
CA THR A 239 -5.25 2.88 -16.65
C THR A 239 -5.93 2.45 -15.35
N MET A 240 -5.66 3.15 -14.24
CA MET A 240 -6.32 2.89 -12.96
C MET A 240 -7.82 3.13 -13.03
N CYS A 241 -8.28 4.18 -13.71
CA CYS A 241 -9.72 4.42 -13.89
C CYS A 241 -10.38 3.28 -14.69
N GLY A 242 -9.68 2.71 -15.66
CA GLY A 242 -10.10 1.49 -16.35
C GLY A 242 -10.21 0.29 -15.41
N LEU A 243 -9.15 0.02 -14.65
CA LEU A 243 -9.08 -1.11 -13.71
C LEU A 243 -10.05 -0.97 -12.54
N PHE A 244 -10.38 0.25 -12.11
CA PHE A 244 -11.37 0.52 -11.06
C PHE A 244 -12.75 -0.05 -11.40
N LYS A 245 -13.07 -0.22 -12.68
CA LYS A 245 -14.34 -0.86 -13.10
C LYS A 245 -14.38 -2.37 -12.87
N SER A 246 -13.23 -2.99 -12.62
CA SER A 246 -13.14 -4.42 -12.35
C SER A 246 -13.76 -4.72 -10.99
N GLU A 247 -14.43 -5.87 -10.88
CA GLU A 247 -14.91 -6.32 -9.58
C GLU A 247 -13.76 -6.90 -8.73
N GLY A 248 -13.98 -7.00 -7.42
CA GLY A 248 -13.05 -7.68 -6.52
C GLY A 248 -11.75 -6.88 -6.21
N PRO A 249 -10.64 -7.58 -5.93
CA PRO A 249 -9.44 -6.94 -5.40
C PRO A 249 -8.76 -5.95 -6.36
N ILE A 250 -8.83 -6.18 -7.68
CA ILE A 250 -8.25 -5.25 -8.68
C ILE A 250 -8.94 -3.89 -8.62
N GLY A 251 -10.27 -3.86 -8.69
CA GLY A 251 -11.03 -2.61 -8.62
C GLY A 251 -10.80 -1.89 -7.29
N HIS A 252 -10.69 -2.65 -6.19
CA HIS A 252 -10.38 -2.09 -4.89
C HIS A 252 -8.97 -1.48 -4.80
N ALA A 253 -7.95 -2.16 -5.32
CA ALA A 253 -6.58 -1.65 -5.38
C ALA A 253 -6.48 -0.40 -6.26
N ALA A 254 -7.14 -0.38 -7.42
CA ALA A 254 -7.22 0.79 -8.28
C ALA A 254 -7.90 1.98 -7.59
N TYR A 255 -9.00 1.75 -6.88
CA TYR A 255 -9.66 2.78 -6.08
C TYR A 255 -8.73 3.35 -5.01
N ILE A 256 -8.06 2.50 -4.23
CA ILE A 256 -7.12 2.93 -3.18
C ILE A 256 -5.99 3.75 -3.80
N SER A 257 -5.40 3.27 -4.90
CA SER A 257 -4.28 3.93 -5.57
C SER A 257 -4.66 5.31 -6.08
N LEU A 258 -5.79 5.45 -6.78
CA LEU A 258 -6.31 6.76 -7.20
C LEU A 258 -6.58 7.68 -6.00
N ASN A 259 -7.13 7.12 -4.92
CA ASN A 259 -7.45 7.90 -3.72
C ASN A 259 -6.16 8.42 -3.06
N LYS A 260 -5.10 7.59 -3.01
CA LYS A 260 -3.75 7.99 -2.59
C LYS A 260 -3.20 9.08 -3.50
N THR A 261 -3.36 8.98 -4.83
CA THR A 261 -2.89 10.01 -5.79
C THR A 261 -3.45 11.40 -5.44
N VAL A 262 -4.77 11.50 -5.24
CA VAL A 262 -5.40 12.79 -4.86
C VAL A 262 -5.07 13.21 -3.43
N THR A 263 -4.92 12.25 -2.51
CA THR A 263 -4.60 12.56 -1.11
C THR A 263 -3.18 13.12 -0.96
N LEU A 264 -2.21 12.54 -1.66
CA LEU A 264 -0.80 12.95 -1.61
C LEU A 264 -0.56 14.22 -2.44
N ASN A 265 -1.22 14.33 -3.60
CA ASN A 265 -1.09 15.46 -4.53
C ASN A 265 -2.50 15.99 -4.87
N PRO A 266 -3.12 16.87 -4.05
CA PRO A 266 -4.48 17.35 -4.28
C PRO A 266 -4.72 17.98 -5.65
N GLU A 267 -3.72 18.62 -6.25
CA GLU A 267 -3.74 19.13 -7.62
C GLU A 267 -4.00 18.05 -8.69
N SER A 268 -3.67 16.79 -8.42
CA SER A 268 -3.92 15.68 -9.35
C SER A 268 -5.41 15.44 -9.60
N ILE A 269 -6.32 15.98 -8.77
CA ILE A 269 -7.77 15.88 -9.01
C ILE A 269 -8.17 16.42 -10.38
N GLU A 270 -7.46 17.43 -10.89
CA GLU A 270 -7.70 18.02 -12.20
C GLU A 270 -7.41 17.05 -13.36
N ALA A 271 -6.49 16.10 -13.15
CA ALA A 271 -6.21 15.00 -14.09
C ALA A 271 -7.07 13.75 -13.83
N VAL A 272 -7.32 13.42 -12.56
CA VAL A 272 -8.11 12.25 -12.16
C VAL A 272 -9.58 12.39 -12.58
N LEU A 273 -10.21 13.54 -12.35
CA LEU A 273 -11.65 13.70 -12.60
C LEU A 273 -12.05 13.53 -14.08
N PRO A 274 -11.35 14.13 -15.07
CA PRO A 274 -11.60 13.85 -16.49
C PRO A 274 -11.43 12.36 -16.85
N SER A 275 -10.39 11.72 -16.31
CA SER A 275 -10.11 10.30 -16.52
C SER A 275 -11.24 9.41 -16.00
N MET A 276 -11.73 9.69 -14.78
CA MET A 276 -12.89 9.00 -14.19
C MET A 276 -14.16 9.19 -15.03
N ARG A 277 -14.38 10.39 -15.60
CA ARG A 277 -15.52 10.67 -16.50
C ARG A 277 -15.41 9.86 -17.80
N ARG A 278 -14.23 9.80 -18.42
CA ARG A 278 -13.98 8.95 -19.61
C ARG A 278 -14.23 7.48 -19.31
N ALA A 279 -13.77 7.01 -18.15
CA ALA A 279 -14.00 5.65 -17.67
C ALA A 279 -15.43 5.39 -17.20
N THR A 280 -16.33 6.38 -17.24
CA THR A 280 -17.73 6.28 -16.80
C THR A 280 -17.90 5.82 -15.35
N ILE A 281 -16.96 6.19 -14.48
CA ILE A 281 -17.07 5.92 -13.03
C ILE A 281 -18.28 6.66 -12.48
N ASP A 282 -18.99 6.05 -11.53
CA ASP A 282 -20.19 6.61 -10.91
C ASP A 282 -20.03 8.06 -10.43
N ALA A 283 -21.06 8.89 -10.67
CA ALA A 283 -21.02 10.32 -10.38
C ALA A 283 -20.82 10.62 -8.89
N ARG A 284 -21.45 9.83 -8.01
CA ARG A 284 -21.30 9.98 -6.56
C ARG A 284 -19.86 9.68 -6.14
N VAL A 285 -19.25 8.63 -6.70
CA VAL A 285 -17.84 8.30 -6.44
C VAL A 285 -16.91 9.44 -6.91
N ARG A 286 -17.13 10.01 -8.09
CA ARG A 286 -16.35 11.17 -8.56
C ARG A 286 -16.44 12.36 -7.59
N GLY A 287 -17.63 12.61 -7.03
CA GLY A 287 -17.83 13.60 -5.98
C GLY A 287 -16.99 13.36 -4.72
N GLN A 288 -16.87 12.09 -4.29
CA GLN A 288 -16.04 11.71 -3.15
C GLN A 288 -14.55 11.97 -3.38
N PHE A 289 -14.06 11.78 -4.62
CA PHE A 289 -12.69 12.14 -4.98
C PHE A 289 -12.46 13.65 -4.92
N VAL A 290 -13.40 14.46 -5.41
CA VAL A 290 -13.30 15.93 -5.32
C VAL A 290 -13.31 16.40 -3.86
N ALA A 291 -13.98 15.68 -2.96
CA ALA A 291 -13.97 16.01 -1.54
C ALA A 291 -12.59 15.87 -0.86
N GLN A 292 -11.64 15.21 -1.52
CA GLN A 292 -10.24 15.14 -1.08
C GLN A 292 -9.48 16.45 -1.29
N SER A 293 -9.99 17.38 -2.11
CA SER A 293 -9.38 18.71 -2.31
C SER A 293 -9.24 19.48 -0.99
N ASN A 294 -8.17 20.27 -0.91
CA ASN A 294 -7.85 21.06 0.28
C ASN A 294 -8.13 22.55 0.05
N PRO A 295 -9.24 23.10 0.58
CA PRO A 295 -9.60 24.49 0.36
C PRO A 295 -8.70 25.50 1.09
N SER A 296 -7.73 25.05 1.91
CA SER A 296 -6.69 25.94 2.44
C SER A 296 -5.67 26.34 1.37
N ILE A 297 -5.56 25.57 0.28
CA ILE A 297 -4.72 25.86 -0.88
C ILE A 297 -5.53 26.72 -1.87
N PRO A 298 -5.02 27.88 -2.31
CA PRO A 298 -5.77 28.79 -3.19
C PRO A 298 -6.24 28.17 -4.51
N SER A 299 -5.36 27.47 -5.24
CA SER A 299 -5.71 26.81 -6.52
C SER A 299 -6.81 25.76 -6.36
N GLN A 300 -6.72 24.94 -5.31
CA GLN A 300 -7.75 23.95 -4.99
C GLN A 300 -9.10 24.57 -4.59
N ARG A 301 -9.07 25.74 -3.93
CA ARG A 301 -10.30 26.48 -3.63
C ARG A 301 -10.96 26.98 -4.91
N GLU A 302 -10.17 27.55 -5.82
CA GLU A 302 -10.64 28.03 -7.12
C GLU A 302 -11.24 26.88 -7.93
N PHE A 303 -10.54 25.74 -8.01
CA PHE A 303 -11.06 24.51 -8.62
C PHE A 303 -12.42 24.10 -8.02
N LEU A 304 -12.55 24.06 -6.70
CA LEU A 304 -13.82 23.74 -6.03
C LEU A 304 -14.93 24.77 -6.35
N ASP A 305 -14.59 26.05 -6.37
CA ASP A 305 -15.51 27.14 -6.72
C ASP A 305 -16.00 27.05 -8.18
N GLU A 306 -15.19 26.57 -9.11
CA GLU A 306 -15.63 26.33 -10.50
C GLU A 306 -16.40 25.01 -10.64
N TRP A 307 -15.88 23.95 -10.02
CA TRP A 307 -16.45 22.62 -10.09
C TRP A 307 -17.87 22.58 -9.53
N HIS A 308 -18.16 23.17 -8.37
CA HIS A 308 -19.49 23.09 -7.75
C HIS A 308 -20.60 23.75 -8.60
N LEU A 309 -20.24 24.68 -9.50
CA LEU A 309 -21.18 25.33 -10.42
C LEU A 309 -21.56 24.43 -11.59
N SER A 310 -20.71 23.47 -11.95
CA SER A 310 -20.88 22.56 -13.08
C SER A 310 -21.20 21.12 -12.69
N ALA A 311 -20.99 20.76 -11.42
CA ALA A 311 -21.25 19.43 -10.89
C ALA A 311 -22.74 19.07 -10.95
N GLY A 312 -23.02 17.81 -11.31
CA GLY A 312 -24.37 17.25 -11.22
C GLY A 312 -24.80 16.96 -9.78
N ASN A 313 -26.10 16.74 -9.55
CA ASN A 313 -26.63 16.48 -8.21
C ASN A 313 -25.96 15.27 -7.53
N ASP A 314 -25.72 14.18 -8.26
CA ASP A 314 -25.10 12.97 -7.70
C ASP A 314 -23.62 13.21 -7.32
N GLU A 315 -22.90 14.00 -8.11
CA GLU A 315 -21.52 14.44 -7.79
C GLU A 315 -21.50 15.30 -6.53
N LEU A 316 -22.44 16.25 -6.39
CA LEU A 316 -22.58 17.07 -5.19
C LEU A 316 -22.95 16.24 -3.98
N GLU A 317 -23.88 15.30 -4.11
CA GLU A 317 -24.26 14.38 -3.03
C GLU A 317 -23.06 13.56 -2.56
N GLY A 318 -22.30 12.98 -3.49
CA GLY A 318 -21.07 12.26 -3.21
C GLY A 318 -20.05 13.12 -2.47
N PHE A 319 -19.82 14.33 -2.94
CA PHE A 319 -18.92 15.30 -2.31
C PHE A 319 -19.35 15.62 -0.87
N PHE A 320 -20.60 16.07 -0.69
CA PHE A 320 -21.10 16.44 0.63
C PHE A 320 -21.24 15.23 1.56
N SER A 321 -21.27 14.00 1.07
CA SER A 321 -21.32 12.83 1.96
C SER A 321 -20.04 12.68 2.80
N VAL A 322 -18.88 13.05 2.25
CA VAL A 322 -17.56 12.85 2.91
C VAL A 322 -16.77 14.14 3.15
N PHE A 323 -17.17 15.29 2.59
CA PHE A 323 -16.43 16.54 2.74
C PHE A 323 -16.60 17.18 4.15
N PRO A 324 -15.50 17.71 4.75
CA PRO A 324 -14.12 17.58 4.31
C PRO A 324 -13.57 16.20 4.68
N VAL A 325 -12.73 15.62 3.81
CA VAL A 325 -12.04 14.38 4.17
C VAL A 325 -10.91 14.70 5.16
N LEU A 326 -11.00 14.09 6.34
CA LEU A 326 -10.04 14.28 7.44
C LEU A 326 -9.25 13.01 7.75
N THR A 327 -9.67 11.87 7.21
CA THR A 327 -9.02 10.59 7.42
C THR A 327 -7.68 10.54 6.69
N GLN A 328 -6.68 9.95 7.35
CA GLN A 328 -5.41 9.60 6.72
C GLN A 328 -5.44 8.15 6.29
N ILE A 329 -4.94 7.86 5.09
CA ILE A 329 -4.58 6.49 4.72
C ILE A 329 -3.22 6.22 5.39
N ALA A 330 -3.24 5.49 6.51
CA ALA A 330 -2.05 5.18 7.30
C ALA A 330 -1.51 3.78 6.97
N ASN A 331 -1.02 3.61 5.74
CA ASN A 331 -0.42 2.35 5.28
C ASN A 331 1.03 2.59 4.86
N TYR A 332 1.87 1.57 5.02
CA TYR A 332 3.13 1.55 4.30
C TYR A 332 2.86 1.29 2.83
N SER A 333 3.60 1.94 1.95
CA SER A 333 3.51 1.79 0.51
C SER A 333 4.82 1.24 -0.01
N LEU A 334 4.75 0.44 -1.09
CA LEU A 334 5.94 -0.14 -1.69
C LEU A 334 6.91 0.95 -2.19
N TYR A 335 6.41 2.10 -2.67
CA TYR A 335 7.23 3.16 -3.27
C TYR A 335 7.42 4.39 -2.36
N ASP A 336 6.60 4.57 -1.33
CA ASP A 336 6.74 5.70 -0.39
C ASP A 336 7.59 5.29 0.82
N THR A 337 8.84 5.76 0.83
CA THR A 337 9.76 5.56 1.97
C THR A 337 9.40 6.45 3.16
N SER A 338 8.59 7.50 2.93
CA SER A 338 8.06 8.34 3.99
C SER A 338 6.76 7.72 4.51
N PHE A 339 6.65 7.56 5.82
CA PHE A 339 5.37 7.15 6.37
C PHE A 339 4.40 8.33 6.23
N SER A 340 3.41 8.23 5.34
CA SER A 340 2.51 9.31 4.92
C SER A 340 1.54 9.81 6.03
N ARG A 341 1.85 9.61 7.32
CA ARG A 341 1.11 10.15 8.48
C ARG A 341 1.21 11.69 8.63
N GLY A 342 2.02 12.39 7.85
CA GLY A 342 2.50 13.73 8.20
C GLY A 342 1.67 14.95 7.73
N GLN A 343 1.10 14.93 6.53
CA GLN A 343 0.66 16.20 5.93
C GLN A 343 -0.75 16.67 6.33
N ILE A 344 -1.68 15.75 6.63
CA ILE A 344 -3.06 16.13 6.99
C ILE A 344 -3.18 16.49 8.47
N ALA A 345 -2.45 15.80 9.38
CA ALA A 345 -2.53 16.08 10.82
C ALA A 345 -2.01 17.48 11.16
N SER A 346 -0.94 17.91 10.49
CA SER A 346 -0.37 19.26 10.68
C SER A 346 -1.29 20.38 10.19
N ASN A 347 -2.27 20.08 9.33
CA ASN A 347 -3.16 21.07 8.70
C ASN A 347 -4.64 20.93 9.05
N TYR A 348 -5.00 20.03 9.99
CA TYR A 348 -6.38 19.70 10.33
C TYR A 348 -7.26 20.93 10.59
N ASN A 349 -6.85 21.81 11.51
CA ASN A 349 -7.62 23.02 11.85
C ASN A 349 -7.71 24.01 10.68
N SER A 350 -6.62 24.19 9.93
CA SER A 350 -6.60 25.07 8.76
C SER A 350 -7.55 24.59 7.67
N ARG A 351 -7.60 23.27 7.45
CA ARG A 351 -8.51 22.63 6.50
C ARG A 351 -9.96 22.80 6.95
N LEU A 352 -10.30 22.52 8.20
CA LEU A 352 -11.67 22.71 8.73
C LEU A 352 -12.14 24.15 8.60
N LEU A 353 -11.32 25.12 9.02
CA LEU A 353 -11.66 26.54 8.93
C LEU A 353 -11.83 26.99 7.48
N SER A 354 -10.95 26.55 6.58
CA SER A 354 -11.04 26.90 5.15
C SER A 354 -12.25 26.25 4.49
N SER A 355 -12.58 25.00 4.86
CA SER A 355 -13.77 24.28 4.40
C SER A 355 -15.05 24.97 4.87
N SER A 356 -15.10 25.40 6.13
CA SER A 356 -16.23 26.17 6.67
C SER A 356 -16.44 27.49 5.91
N ARG A 357 -15.36 28.23 5.61
CA ARG A 357 -15.45 29.46 4.81
C ARG A 357 -15.96 29.20 3.39
N LEU A 358 -15.46 28.14 2.74
CA LEU A 358 -15.90 27.74 1.41
C LEU A 358 -17.40 27.45 1.39
N LEU A 359 -17.88 26.57 2.28
CA LEU A 359 -19.30 26.20 2.36
C LEU A 359 -20.20 27.41 2.67
N ASN A 360 -19.76 28.32 3.53
CA ASN A 360 -20.50 29.54 3.79
C ASN A 360 -20.61 30.45 2.55
N GLY A 361 -19.55 30.50 1.73
CA GLY A 361 -19.56 31.17 0.43
C GLY A 361 -20.54 30.53 -0.55
N TRP A 362 -20.59 29.20 -0.61
CA TRP A 362 -21.51 28.47 -1.49
C TRP A 362 -22.97 28.61 -1.07
N LYS A 363 -23.25 28.67 0.24
CA LYS A 363 -24.61 28.90 0.74
C LYS A 363 -25.24 30.17 0.18
N ALA A 364 -24.44 31.22 -0.03
CA ALA A 364 -24.90 32.47 -0.63
C ALA A 364 -25.15 32.38 -2.15
N LYS A 365 -24.55 31.39 -2.83
CA LYS A 365 -24.61 31.19 -4.28
C LYS A 365 -25.57 30.08 -4.71
N ALA A 366 -26.00 29.22 -3.78
CA ALA A 366 -26.80 28.03 -4.08
C ALA A 366 -28.16 28.38 -4.72
N SER A 367 -28.40 27.85 -5.92
CA SER A 367 -29.58 28.12 -6.74
C SER A 367 -30.79 27.23 -6.40
N SER A 368 -30.58 26.06 -5.80
CA SER A 368 -31.62 25.10 -5.41
C SER A 368 -31.66 24.87 -3.90
N ASP A 369 -32.83 24.49 -3.38
CA ASP A 369 -33.00 24.21 -1.94
C ASP A 369 -32.32 22.91 -1.50
N VAL A 370 -32.29 21.89 -2.36
CA VAL A 370 -31.56 20.63 -2.13
C VAL A 370 -30.07 20.89 -1.87
N ASN A 371 -29.45 21.77 -2.66
CA ASN A 371 -28.04 22.11 -2.47
C ASN A 371 -27.81 22.88 -1.16
N LYS A 372 -28.76 23.73 -0.74
CA LYS A 372 -28.65 24.47 0.52
C LYS A 372 -28.68 23.54 1.73
N GLU A 373 -29.54 22.52 1.71
CA GLU A 373 -29.63 21.54 2.80
C GLU A 373 -28.34 20.72 2.95
N GLN A 374 -27.79 20.22 1.82
CA GLN A 374 -26.53 19.47 1.83
C GLN A 374 -25.35 20.33 2.29
N ILE A 375 -25.25 21.57 1.81
CA ILE A 375 -24.22 22.54 2.24
C ILE A 375 -24.34 22.80 3.74
N GLN A 376 -25.57 23.01 4.24
CA GLN A 376 -25.82 23.27 5.66
C GLN A 376 -25.43 22.07 6.53
N ALA A 377 -25.82 20.85 6.14
CA ALA A 377 -25.45 19.64 6.85
C ALA A 377 -23.93 19.45 6.92
N ALA A 378 -23.22 19.65 5.80
CA ALA A 378 -21.76 19.58 5.77
C ALA A 378 -21.13 20.67 6.66
N PHE A 379 -21.65 21.89 6.63
CA PHE A 379 -21.20 23.00 7.47
C PHE A 379 -21.37 22.69 8.96
N ASP A 380 -22.52 22.14 9.36
CA ASP A 380 -22.80 21.81 10.76
C ASP A 380 -21.89 20.69 11.28
N ARG A 381 -21.57 19.68 10.46
CA ARG A 381 -20.57 18.66 10.80
C ARG A 381 -19.18 19.28 11.04
N ILE A 382 -18.76 20.22 10.19
CA ILE A 382 -17.48 20.94 10.37
C ILE A 382 -17.50 21.77 11.65
N GLN A 383 -18.57 22.51 11.93
CA GLN A 383 -18.69 23.30 13.16
C GLN A 383 -18.65 22.42 14.41
N LYS A 384 -19.23 21.23 14.35
CA LYS A 384 -19.15 20.24 15.42
C LYS A 384 -17.72 19.72 15.61
N ALA A 385 -16.96 19.51 14.53
CA ALA A 385 -15.58 19.04 14.59
C ALA A 385 -14.56 20.10 15.04
N ILE A 386 -14.89 21.39 14.91
CA ILE A 386 -14.07 22.52 15.38
C ILE A 386 -14.20 22.74 16.90
N LYS A 387 -15.38 22.47 17.46
CA LYS A 387 -15.68 22.59 18.89
C LYS A 387 -15.12 21.41 19.65
#